data_AF-A0A1L9P9X2-F1
#
_entry.id   AF-A0A1L9P9X2-F1
#
_cell.length_a   1.000
_cell.length_b   1.000
_cell.length_c   1.000
_cell.angle_alpha   90.00
_cell.angle_beta   90.00
_cell.angle_gamma   90.00
#
_symmetry.space_group_name_H-M   'P 1'
#
loop_
_entity.id
_entity.type
_entity.pdbx_description
1 polymer ?
#
loop_
_entity_poly.entity_id
_entity_poly.type
_entity_poly.pdbx_seq_one_letter_code
_entity_poly.pdbx_strand_id
1 'polypeptide(L)'
;MWPLALALALCAPIAALPTQSPVPLEDPIESPFPIHESCNATEQRQLATALQETVTLVQHAKDHILQWGNESTIYRKYFGDRPAITPIGAYDIIINGNPESVLFRCDNPDGNCDLEDWAGHWRGENATSETVICELSYTTRRSLSTMCSQGYTVSGSETNTFWAGDLLHRLYHLPAFGQGLIEHYADGYSEVLELAEGNRTEAVHDSETLQYFALEVYAYDVAVPGVGCVGDEEDHDHEHDDDEEDIPENCHTHDGGELHCI
;
A
#
# COMPACT_ATOMS: atom_id res chain seq x y z
N MET A 1 -79.04 29.30 -44.57
CA MET A 1 -78.15 30.23 -43.82
C MET A 1 -77.71 29.48 -42.56
N TRP A 2 -76.52 28.88 -42.60
CA TRP A 2 -75.94 28.10 -41.49
C TRP A 2 -75.19 29.02 -40.53
N PRO A 3 -75.30 28.84 -39.20
CA PRO A 3 -74.39 29.49 -38.27
C PRO A 3 -73.11 28.65 -38.13
N LEU A 4 -71.96 29.30 -38.30
CA LEU A 4 -70.66 28.78 -37.88
C LEU A 4 -70.62 28.73 -36.35
N ALA A 5 -70.37 27.56 -35.78
CA ALA A 5 -69.97 27.43 -34.38
C ALA A 5 -68.44 27.59 -34.28
N LEU A 6 -68.00 28.64 -33.60
CA LEU A 6 -66.58 28.88 -33.32
C LEU A 6 -66.19 28.09 -32.06
N ALA A 7 -65.41 27.02 -32.23
CA ALA A 7 -64.84 26.29 -31.11
C ALA A 7 -63.57 27.01 -30.63
N LEU A 8 -63.64 27.68 -29.47
CA LEU A 8 -62.49 28.21 -28.76
C LEU A 8 -61.78 27.06 -28.01
N ALA A 9 -60.64 26.61 -28.53
CA ALA A 9 -59.73 25.75 -27.81
C ALA A 9 -58.96 26.59 -26.77
N LEU A 10 -59.26 26.38 -25.49
CA LEU A 10 -58.47 26.92 -24.38
C LEU A 10 -57.19 26.09 -24.24
N CYS A 11 -56.07 26.59 -24.74
CA CYS A 11 -54.76 26.10 -24.34
C CYS A 11 -54.48 26.54 -22.90
N ALA A 12 -54.43 25.59 -21.96
CA ALA A 12 -53.90 25.85 -20.63
C ALA A 12 -52.40 26.14 -20.73
N PRO A 13 -51.87 27.15 -20.01
CA PRO A 13 -50.44 27.38 -19.97
C PRO A 13 -49.78 26.20 -19.27
N ILE A 14 -48.84 25.54 -19.95
CA ILE A 14 -47.94 24.57 -19.33
C ILE A 14 -47.09 25.37 -18.35
N ALA A 15 -47.37 25.24 -17.06
CA ALA A 15 -46.49 25.79 -16.04
C ALA A 15 -45.12 25.13 -16.19
N ALA A 16 -44.10 25.92 -16.50
CA ALA A 16 -42.72 25.45 -16.50
C ALA A 16 -42.39 24.95 -15.10
N LEU A 17 -42.00 23.67 -15.00
CA LEU A 17 -41.46 23.12 -13.76
C LEU A 17 -40.26 23.98 -13.35
N PRO A 18 -40.09 24.30 -12.05
CA PRO A 18 -38.91 24.99 -11.60
C PRO A 18 -37.68 24.18 -12.00
N THR A 19 -36.78 24.80 -12.76
CA THR A 19 -35.45 24.25 -13.02
C THR A 19 -34.75 24.13 -11.68
N GLN A 20 -34.72 22.93 -11.09
CA GLN A 20 -33.82 22.65 -9.99
C GLN A 20 -32.40 22.84 -10.55
N SER A 21 -31.67 23.83 -10.04
CA SER A 21 -30.23 23.83 -10.17
C SER A 21 -29.74 22.45 -9.69
N PRO A 22 -28.86 21.76 -10.43
CA PRO A 22 -28.31 20.51 -9.94
C PRO A 22 -27.72 20.79 -8.57
N VAL A 23 -28.29 20.15 -7.54
CA VAL A 23 -27.66 20.10 -6.23
C VAL A 23 -26.28 19.50 -6.48
N PRO A 24 -25.18 20.15 -6.09
CA PRO A 24 -23.87 19.53 -6.15
C PRO A 24 -24.00 18.18 -5.45
N LEU A 25 -23.80 17.09 -6.20
CA LEU A 25 -23.77 15.76 -5.60
C LEU A 25 -22.58 15.80 -4.64
N GLU A 26 -22.81 15.81 -3.33
CA GLU A 26 -21.71 15.77 -2.36
C GLU A 26 -20.88 14.52 -2.66
N ASP A 27 -19.59 14.69 -2.89
CA ASP A 27 -18.67 13.57 -3.13
C ASP A 27 -18.29 13.00 -1.75
N PRO A 28 -18.83 11.83 -1.36
CA PRO A 28 -18.94 11.49 0.07
C PRO A 28 -17.69 10.79 0.62
N ILE A 29 -16.58 10.73 -0.12
CA ILE A 29 -15.35 10.09 0.35
C ILE A 29 -14.30 11.16 0.62
N GLU A 30 -14.23 11.58 1.88
CA GLU A 30 -13.14 12.44 2.36
C GLU A 30 -11.84 11.63 2.42
N SER A 31 -10.81 12.09 1.71
CA SER A 31 -9.50 11.46 1.75
C SER A 31 -8.74 11.92 3.01
N PRO A 32 -8.05 11.01 3.73
CA PRO A 32 -7.20 11.40 4.85
C PRO A 32 -5.91 12.13 4.41
N PHE A 33 -5.57 12.08 3.11
CA PHE A 33 -4.43 12.82 2.54
C PHE A 33 -4.85 13.61 1.29
N PRO A 34 -4.18 14.73 0.96
CA PRO A 34 -4.47 15.51 -0.23
C PRO A 34 -4.29 14.69 -1.53
N ILE A 35 -5.28 14.78 -2.42
CA ILE A 35 -5.24 14.21 -3.77
C ILE A 35 -5.28 15.36 -4.77
N HIS A 36 -4.32 15.38 -5.69
CA HIS A 36 -4.18 16.41 -6.72
C HIS A 36 -5.29 16.33 -7.76
N GLU A 37 -5.64 17.48 -8.36
CA GLU A 37 -6.70 17.60 -9.38
C GLU A 37 -6.40 16.86 -10.69
N SER A 38 -5.18 16.36 -10.87
CA SER A 38 -4.85 15.49 -12.00
C SER A 38 -5.56 14.14 -11.95
N CYS A 39 -6.01 13.72 -10.76
CA CYS A 39 -6.85 12.54 -10.61
C CYS A 39 -8.30 12.87 -11.03
N ASN A 40 -8.87 12.08 -11.93
CA ASN A 40 -10.29 12.21 -12.28
C ASN A 40 -11.19 11.76 -11.10
N ALA A 41 -12.50 12.02 -11.17
CA ALA A 41 -13.42 11.74 -10.07
C ALA A 41 -13.44 10.26 -9.62
N THR A 42 -13.24 9.32 -10.55
CA THR A 42 -13.19 7.88 -10.23
C THR A 42 -11.87 7.51 -9.54
N GLU A 43 -10.75 8.05 -10.03
CA GLU A 43 -9.42 7.87 -9.41
C GLU A 43 -9.40 8.46 -8.00
N GLN A 44 -9.89 9.70 -7.82
CA GLN A 44 -10.01 10.34 -6.52
C GLN A 44 -10.81 9.48 -5.54
N ARG A 45 -11.94 8.91 -5.98
CA ARG A 45 -12.77 8.06 -5.11
C ARG A 45 -12.07 6.76 -4.71
N GLN A 46 -11.42 6.09 -5.66
CA GLN A 46 -10.68 4.86 -5.39
C GLN A 46 -9.51 5.14 -4.44
N LEU A 47 -8.73 6.18 -4.74
CA LEU A 47 -7.56 6.53 -3.94
C LEU A 47 -7.94 7.04 -2.54
N ALA A 48 -9.01 7.82 -2.41
CA ALA A 48 -9.51 8.24 -1.09
C ALA A 48 -9.95 7.04 -0.24
N THR A 49 -10.63 6.06 -0.86
CA THR A 49 -11.01 4.80 -0.19
C THR A 49 -9.76 4.01 0.22
N ALA A 50 -8.81 3.86 -0.69
CA ALA A 50 -7.54 3.17 -0.47
C ALA A 50 -6.73 3.79 0.68
N LEU A 51 -6.65 5.12 0.74
CA LEU A 51 -5.95 5.85 1.80
C LEU A 51 -6.65 5.68 3.17
N GLN A 52 -7.99 5.59 3.21
CA GLN A 52 -8.71 5.22 4.44
C GLN A 52 -8.41 3.77 4.86
N GLU A 53 -8.32 2.84 3.91
CA GLU A 53 -7.92 1.46 4.18
C GLU A 53 -6.46 1.40 4.69
N THR A 54 -5.55 2.22 4.17
CA THR A 54 -4.18 2.35 4.69
C THR A 54 -4.19 2.79 6.15
N VAL A 55 -4.94 3.84 6.50
CA VAL A 55 -5.07 4.31 7.89
C VAL A 55 -5.66 3.21 8.78
N THR A 56 -6.66 2.48 8.28
CA THR A 56 -7.26 1.34 8.99
C THR A 56 -6.24 0.24 9.27
N LEU A 57 -5.45 -0.13 8.25
CA LEU A 57 -4.42 -1.16 8.33
C LEU A 57 -3.35 -0.81 9.39
N VAL A 58 -2.78 0.40 9.32
CA VAL A 58 -1.71 0.80 10.25
C VAL A 58 -2.21 1.10 11.66
N GLN A 59 -3.44 1.63 11.80
CA GLN A 59 -4.05 1.81 13.11
C GLN A 59 -4.22 0.45 13.79
N HIS A 60 -4.68 -0.55 13.04
CA HIS A 60 -4.85 -1.89 13.57
C HIS A 60 -3.50 -2.55 13.93
N ALA A 61 -2.49 -2.42 13.07
CA ALA A 61 -1.13 -2.89 13.34
C ALA A 61 -0.56 -2.27 14.62
N LYS A 62 -0.67 -0.94 14.77
CA LYS A 62 -0.25 -0.21 15.98
C LYS A 62 -1.00 -0.72 17.22
N ASP A 63 -2.31 -0.88 17.15
CA ASP A 63 -3.12 -1.34 18.28
C ASP A 63 -2.73 -2.76 18.72
N HIS A 64 -2.43 -3.65 17.77
CA HIS A 64 -1.92 -4.98 18.07
C HIS A 64 -0.58 -4.92 18.83
N ILE A 65 0.35 -4.06 18.40
CA ILE A 65 1.63 -3.88 19.11
C ILE A 65 1.40 -3.32 20.52
N LEU A 66 0.52 -2.33 20.67
CA LEU A 66 0.21 -1.75 21.98
C LEU A 66 -0.44 -2.75 22.93
N GLN A 67 -1.25 -3.67 22.39
CA GLN A 67 -1.95 -4.66 23.18
C GLN A 67 -1.05 -5.83 23.60
N TRP A 68 -0.21 -6.33 22.69
CA TRP A 68 0.51 -7.59 22.89
C TRP A 68 2.04 -7.42 22.90
N GLY A 69 2.58 -6.48 22.12
CA GLY A 69 4.02 -6.29 21.94
C GLY A 69 4.73 -7.62 21.71
N ASN A 70 5.82 -7.86 22.46
CA ASN A 70 6.61 -9.09 22.39
C ASN A 70 5.88 -10.39 22.79
N GLU A 71 4.69 -10.32 23.40
CA GLU A 71 3.89 -11.51 23.67
C GLU A 71 3.25 -12.07 22.39
N SER A 72 3.07 -11.24 21.36
CA SER A 72 2.59 -11.67 20.06
C SER A 72 3.64 -12.49 19.31
N THR A 73 3.23 -13.65 18.80
CA THR A 73 4.04 -14.45 17.89
C THR A 73 4.25 -13.75 16.55
N ILE A 74 3.25 -13.01 16.06
CA ILE A 74 3.34 -12.23 14.82
C ILE A 74 4.34 -11.07 15.02
N TYR A 75 4.32 -10.39 16.18
CA TYR A 75 5.31 -9.36 16.46
C TYR A 75 6.74 -9.90 16.45
N ARG A 76 7.00 -11.00 17.17
CA ARG A 76 8.34 -11.59 17.22
C ARG A 76 8.79 -12.15 15.88
N LYS A 77 7.86 -12.63 15.04
CA LYS A 77 8.14 -13.09 13.68
C LYS A 77 8.78 -11.98 12.83
N TYR A 78 8.25 -10.76 12.89
CA TYR A 78 8.71 -9.66 12.04
C TYR A 78 9.74 -8.74 12.70
N PHE A 79 9.74 -8.63 14.03
CA PHE A 79 10.60 -7.68 14.73
C PHE A 79 11.55 -8.33 15.75
N GLY A 80 11.53 -9.66 15.90
CA GLY A 80 12.25 -10.36 16.95
C GLY A 80 11.87 -9.83 18.34
N ASP A 81 12.84 -9.77 19.26
CA ASP A 81 12.64 -9.27 20.62
C ASP A 81 12.81 -7.73 20.76
N ARG A 82 12.81 -7.00 19.64
CA ARG A 82 13.18 -5.57 19.64
C ARG A 82 12.14 -4.66 20.29
N PRO A 83 12.55 -3.46 20.74
CA PRO A 83 11.61 -2.50 21.31
C PRO A 83 10.53 -2.07 20.32
N ALA A 84 9.28 -2.14 20.77
CA ALA A 84 8.08 -1.76 20.03
C ALA A 84 7.96 -0.27 19.69
N ILE A 85 8.79 0.58 20.29
CA ILE A 85 8.65 2.03 20.14
C ILE A 85 8.81 2.49 18.68
N THR A 86 9.74 1.89 17.94
CA THR A 86 9.99 2.24 16.53
C THR A 86 8.82 1.85 15.64
N PRO A 87 8.34 0.58 15.60
CA PRO A 87 7.20 0.24 14.75
C PRO A 87 5.90 0.95 15.19
N ILE A 88 5.68 1.18 16.50
CA ILE A 88 4.56 2.03 16.95
C ILE A 88 4.66 3.43 16.35
N GLY A 89 5.83 4.07 16.43
CA GLY A 89 6.04 5.41 15.89
C GLY A 89 5.89 5.46 14.37
N ALA A 90 6.37 4.43 13.67
CA ALA A 90 6.26 4.30 12.22
C ALA A 90 4.80 4.22 11.76
N TYR A 91 3.92 3.54 12.50
CA TYR A 91 2.48 3.56 12.19
C TYR A 91 1.80 4.83 12.70
N ASP A 92 2.17 5.33 13.88
CA ASP A 92 1.55 6.51 14.48
C ASP A 92 1.72 7.77 13.63
N ILE A 93 2.88 7.93 13.00
CA ILE A 93 3.11 9.09 12.13
C ILE A 93 2.22 9.08 10.88
N ILE A 94 1.83 7.92 10.37
CA ILE A 94 0.85 7.81 9.27
C ILE A 94 -0.54 8.26 9.73
N ILE A 95 -0.93 7.89 10.95
CA ILE A 95 -2.27 8.14 11.51
C ILE A 95 -2.43 9.60 11.95
N ASN A 96 -1.42 10.11 12.66
CA ASN A 96 -1.48 11.36 13.41
C ASN A 96 -0.49 12.44 12.92
N GLY A 97 0.31 12.13 11.89
CA GLY A 97 1.19 13.09 11.24
C GLY A 97 0.42 14.18 10.49
N ASN A 98 1.15 15.10 9.85
CA ASN A 98 0.53 16.16 9.07
C ASN A 98 0.19 15.68 7.65
N PRO A 99 -1.09 15.43 7.30
CA PRO A 99 -1.45 14.95 5.96
C PRO A 99 -1.15 16.00 4.88
N GLU A 100 -1.18 17.30 5.21
CA GLU A 100 -0.91 18.40 4.29
C GLU A 100 0.55 18.51 3.85
N SER A 101 1.44 17.70 4.45
CA SER A 101 2.85 17.65 4.05
C SER A 101 3.12 16.74 2.86
N VAL A 102 2.08 16.09 2.30
CA VAL A 102 2.20 15.24 1.12
C VAL A 102 1.08 15.47 0.12
N LEU A 103 1.30 15.02 -1.11
CA LEU A 103 0.32 15.09 -2.19
C LEU A 103 0.39 13.85 -3.07
N PHE A 104 -0.76 13.20 -3.25
CA PHE A 104 -0.91 12.10 -4.21
C PHE A 104 -1.43 12.64 -5.53
N ARG A 105 -0.89 12.19 -6.66
CA ARG A 105 -1.27 12.68 -8.00
C ARG A 105 -1.34 11.57 -9.04
N CYS A 106 -2.12 11.77 -10.09
CA CYS A 106 -2.41 10.75 -11.12
C CYS A 106 -1.88 11.11 -12.52
N ASP A 107 -1.29 12.29 -12.68
CA ASP A 107 -0.53 12.65 -13.88
C ASP A 107 0.88 12.05 -13.84
N ASN A 108 1.55 12.02 -14.98
CA ASN A 108 2.89 11.46 -15.15
C ASN A 108 3.93 12.58 -15.41
N PRO A 109 4.22 13.47 -14.44
CA PRO A 109 5.11 14.61 -14.68
C PRO A 109 6.57 14.20 -14.93
N ASP A 110 6.98 13.03 -14.44
CA ASP A 110 8.36 12.53 -14.56
C ASP A 110 8.54 11.50 -15.69
N GLY A 111 7.47 11.08 -16.36
CA GLY A 111 7.50 10.05 -17.42
C GLY A 111 7.53 8.61 -16.92
N ASN A 112 7.75 8.36 -15.63
CA ASN A 112 7.97 7.02 -15.09
C ASN A 112 6.73 6.10 -15.15
N CYS A 113 5.50 6.62 -15.27
CA CYS A 113 4.33 5.75 -15.51
C CYS A 113 4.31 5.12 -16.91
N ASP A 114 5.21 5.53 -17.80
CA ASP A 114 5.36 4.91 -19.12
C ASP A 114 6.28 3.67 -19.07
N LEU A 115 6.92 3.41 -17.93
CA LEU A 115 7.71 2.21 -17.69
C LEU A 115 6.80 1.00 -17.44
N GLU A 116 7.17 -0.13 -18.00
CA GLU A 116 6.46 -1.39 -17.80
C GLU A 116 6.50 -1.76 -16.30
N ASP A 117 5.36 -2.24 -15.79
CA ASP A 117 5.16 -2.65 -14.39
C ASP A 117 5.21 -1.54 -13.31
N TRP A 118 5.38 -0.27 -13.69
CA TRP A 118 5.36 0.84 -12.72
C TRP A 118 3.93 1.19 -12.31
N ALA A 119 3.56 0.77 -11.10
CA ALA A 119 2.27 1.09 -10.48
C ALA A 119 2.21 2.53 -9.92
N GLY A 120 3.36 3.19 -9.80
CA GLY A 120 3.51 4.55 -9.28
C GLY A 120 4.90 4.75 -8.69
N HIS A 121 5.25 5.98 -8.33
CA HIS A 121 6.57 6.29 -7.79
C HIS A 121 6.57 7.50 -6.85
N TRP A 122 7.54 7.55 -5.94
CA TRP A 122 7.91 8.79 -5.26
C TRP A 122 8.72 9.68 -6.22
N ARG A 123 8.46 10.99 -6.23
CA ARG A 123 9.07 11.91 -7.20
C ARG A 123 10.52 12.31 -6.87
N GLY A 124 11.06 11.86 -5.73
CA GLY A 124 12.45 12.14 -5.35
C GLY A 124 12.73 13.64 -5.28
N GLU A 125 13.88 14.06 -5.81
CA GLU A 125 14.32 15.47 -5.80
C GLU A 125 13.43 16.41 -6.64
N ASN A 126 12.64 15.89 -7.59
CA ASN A 126 11.76 16.71 -8.42
C ASN A 126 10.60 17.31 -7.62
N ALA A 127 10.09 16.56 -6.64
CA ALA A 127 9.09 17.01 -5.67
C ALA A 127 9.02 16.03 -4.49
N THR A 128 9.85 16.24 -3.47
CA THR A 128 10.07 15.27 -2.37
C THR A 128 8.82 14.97 -1.55
N SER A 129 7.81 15.82 -1.59
CA SER A 129 6.53 15.66 -0.87
C SER A 129 5.44 15.01 -1.72
N GLU A 130 5.76 14.54 -2.92
CA GLU A 130 4.76 14.05 -3.87
C GLU A 130 5.00 12.59 -4.27
N THR A 131 3.89 11.87 -4.40
CA THR A 131 3.89 10.52 -4.96
C THR A 131 2.88 10.42 -6.10
N VAL A 132 3.28 9.75 -7.17
CA VAL A 132 2.50 9.53 -8.38
C VAL A 132 1.86 8.13 -8.30
N ILE A 133 0.58 8.06 -8.63
CA ILE A 133 -0.17 6.83 -8.82
C ILE A 133 -0.38 6.62 -10.32
N CYS A 134 0.17 5.54 -10.88
CA CYS A 134 0.01 5.20 -12.29
C CYS A 134 -1.24 4.34 -12.52
N GLU A 135 -1.70 4.29 -13.78
CA GLU A 135 -2.90 3.52 -14.19
C GLU A 135 -2.86 2.06 -13.73
N LEU A 136 -1.68 1.43 -13.76
CA LEU A 136 -1.50 0.05 -13.35
C LEU A 136 -2.03 -0.19 -11.92
N SER A 137 -1.83 0.75 -10.98
CA SER A 137 -2.37 0.60 -9.63
C SER A 137 -3.89 0.44 -9.60
N TYR A 138 -4.62 1.19 -10.43
CA TYR A 138 -6.09 1.12 -10.49
C TYR A 138 -6.64 -0.17 -11.08
N THR A 139 -5.79 -0.99 -11.70
CA THR A 139 -6.19 -2.25 -12.34
C THR A 139 -5.67 -3.48 -11.62
N THR A 140 -4.62 -3.35 -10.81
CA THR A 140 -3.98 -4.49 -10.12
C THR A 140 -4.18 -4.49 -8.61
N ARG A 141 -4.27 -3.31 -7.97
CA ARG A 141 -4.38 -3.21 -6.52
C ARG A 141 -5.79 -3.54 -6.06
N ARG A 142 -5.89 -4.38 -5.03
CA ARG A 142 -7.17 -4.80 -4.45
C ARG A 142 -7.51 -4.00 -3.20
N SER A 143 -8.79 -3.92 -2.88
CA SER A 143 -9.27 -3.42 -1.59
C SER A 143 -8.90 -4.38 -0.47
N LEU A 144 -8.58 -3.83 0.70
CA LEU A 144 -8.29 -4.60 1.91
C LEU A 144 -9.47 -5.51 2.33
N SER A 145 -10.70 -5.18 1.89
CA SER A 145 -11.89 -6.03 2.09
C SER A 145 -11.78 -7.42 1.45
N THR A 146 -10.85 -7.61 0.50
CA THR A 146 -10.59 -8.90 -0.15
C THR A 146 -9.40 -9.64 0.47
N MET A 147 -8.92 -9.21 1.64
CA MET A 147 -7.86 -9.91 2.39
C MET A 147 -8.22 -11.38 2.61
N CYS A 148 -7.23 -12.27 2.43
CA CYS A 148 -7.39 -13.73 2.52
C CYS A 148 -8.40 -14.35 1.52
N SER A 149 -8.71 -13.64 0.43
CA SER A 149 -9.55 -14.16 -0.65
C SER A 149 -8.78 -14.22 -1.97
N GLN A 150 -9.37 -14.88 -2.96
CA GLN A 150 -8.85 -14.94 -4.34
C GLN A 150 -7.42 -15.51 -4.41
N GLY A 151 -7.10 -16.48 -3.54
CA GLY A 151 -5.81 -17.16 -3.52
C GLY A 151 -4.66 -16.37 -2.87
N TYR A 152 -4.93 -15.21 -2.27
CA TYR A 152 -3.88 -14.45 -1.57
C TYR A 152 -3.46 -15.14 -0.28
N THR A 153 -2.14 -15.24 -0.10
CA THR A 153 -1.48 -15.54 1.15
C THR A 153 -0.46 -14.45 1.46
N VAL A 154 -0.16 -14.23 2.74
CA VAL A 154 0.81 -13.20 3.14
C VAL A 154 2.22 -13.55 2.63
N SER A 155 2.64 -14.81 2.74
CA SER A 155 3.97 -15.28 2.34
C SER A 155 4.16 -15.42 0.84
N GLY A 156 3.08 -15.76 0.11
CA GLY A 156 3.13 -16.09 -1.31
C GLY A 156 2.64 -14.98 -2.22
N SER A 157 2.55 -13.73 -1.75
CA SER A 157 2.05 -12.61 -2.55
C SER A 157 2.71 -11.31 -2.13
N GLU A 158 2.95 -10.44 -3.11
CA GLU A 158 3.52 -9.10 -2.90
C GLU A 158 2.72 -8.28 -1.87
N THR A 159 3.41 -7.54 -1.01
CA THR A 159 2.80 -6.61 -0.03
C THR A 159 1.94 -5.55 -0.71
N ASN A 160 2.34 -5.17 -1.92
CA ASN A 160 1.65 -4.20 -2.74
C ASN A 160 0.38 -4.77 -3.41
N THR A 161 0.02 -6.05 -3.21
CA THR A 161 -1.23 -6.63 -3.75
C THR A 161 -2.48 -5.83 -3.33
N PHE A 162 -2.46 -5.26 -2.13
CA PHE A 162 -3.51 -4.35 -1.67
C PHE A 162 -3.08 -2.91 -1.80
N TRP A 163 -4.04 -2.05 -2.13
CA TRP A 163 -3.88 -0.60 -2.07
C TRP A 163 -3.30 -0.16 -0.72
N ALA A 164 -3.79 -0.72 0.38
CA ALA A 164 -3.37 -0.34 1.72
C ALA A 164 -1.87 -0.58 1.97
N GLY A 165 -1.32 -1.70 1.50
CA GLY A 165 0.11 -2.02 1.61
C GLY A 165 0.97 -1.12 0.70
N ASP A 166 0.60 -1.02 -0.58
CA ASP A 166 1.31 -0.18 -1.56
C ASP A 166 1.36 1.30 -1.14
N LEU A 167 0.27 1.84 -0.60
CA LEU A 167 0.24 3.23 -0.13
C LEU A 167 1.02 3.42 1.18
N LEU A 168 1.04 2.43 2.08
CA LEU A 168 1.89 2.46 3.27
C LEU A 168 3.36 2.59 2.89
N HIS A 169 3.80 1.77 1.94
CA HIS A 169 5.14 1.82 1.38
C HIS A 169 5.50 3.21 0.83
N ARG A 170 4.63 3.74 -0.03
CA ARG A 170 4.80 5.06 -0.66
C ARG A 170 4.88 6.18 0.36
N LEU A 171 4.09 6.11 1.44
CA LEU A 171 4.17 7.08 2.52
C LEU A 171 5.55 7.04 3.20
N TYR A 172 6.15 5.87 3.40
CA TYR A 172 7.50 5.80 3.97
C TYR A 172 8.60 6.35 3.06
N HIS A 173 8.43 6.37 1.74
CA HIS A 173 9.35 7.11 0.86
C HIS A 173 9.28 8.64 1.05
N LEU A 174 8.18 9.17 1.60
CA LEU A 174 8.01 10.60 1.78
C LEU A 174 8.73 11.06 3.07
N PRO A 175 9.59 12.10 3.01
CA PRO A 175 10.37 12.54 4.18
C PRO A 175 9.54 12.91 5.41
N ALA A 176 8.29 13.34 5.22
CA ALA A 176 7.38 13.66 6.31
C ALA A 176 7.02 12.46 7.20
N PHE A 177 7.06 11.24 6.64
CA PHE A 177 6.65 10.01 7.31
C PHE A 177 7.82 9.05 7.53
N GLY A 178 8.59 8.72 6.50
CA GLY A 178 9.73 7.79 6.66
C GLY A 178 10.96 8.43 7.30
N GLN A 179 11.13 9.75 7.16
CA GLN A 179 12.22 10.54 7.78
C GLN A 179 13.65 10.05 7.50
N GLY A 180 13.86 9.22 6.46
CA GLY A 180 15.13 8.51 6.24
C GLY A 180 15.49 7.54 7.37
N LEU A 181 14.51 7.19 8.19
CA LEU A 181 14.61 6.22 9.28
C LEU A 181 13.88 4.93 8.93
N ILE A 182 12.87 5.00 8.06
CA ILE A 182 12.20 3.86 7.47
C ILE A 182 12.65 3.76 6.01
N GLU A 183 13.35 2.68 5.67
CA GLU A 183 13.97 2.48 4.35
C GLU A 183 13.77 1.02 3.88
N HIS A 184 14.53 0.61 2.87
CA HIS A 184 14.54 -0.74 2.31
C HIS A 184 15.78 -1.47 2.80
N TYR A 185 15.61 -2.47 3.66
CA TYR A 185 16.69 -3.30 4.19
C TYR A 185 16.54 -4.79 3.80
N ALA A 186 15.33 -5.22 3.48
CA ALA A 186 15.01 -6.55 2.98
C ALA A 186 13.95 -6.43 1.88
N ASP A 187 13.97 -7.36 0.92
CA ASP A 187 12.96 -7.44 -0.14
C ASP A 187 12.24 -8.79 -0.10
N GLY A 188 10.91 -8.75 -0.11
CA GLY A 188 10.10 -9.96 -0.03
C GLY A 188 10.01 -10.59 1.36
N TYR A 189 9.18 -11.64 1.45
CA TYR A 189 8.77 -12.23 2.71
C TYR A 189 9.92 -12.95 3.44
N SER A 190 10.72 -13.75 2.74
CA SER A 190 11.82 -14.53 3.33
C SER A 190 12.91 -13.62 3.92
N GLU A 191 13.38 -12.64 3.15
CA GLU A 191 14.44 -11.72 3.61
C GLU A 191 14.00 -10.90 4.82
N VAL A 192 12.72 -10.53 4.89
CA VAL A 192 12.14 -9.85 6.06
C VAL A 192 12.20 -10.72 7.31
N LEU A 193 11.95 -12.03 7.20
CA LEU A 193 12.07 -12.95 8.33
C LEU A 193 13.54 -13.16 8.73
N GLU A 194 14.43 -13.31 7.77
CA GLU A 194 15.88 -13.39 8.04
C GLU A 194 16.41 -12.13 8.73
N LEU A 195 15.92 -10.96 8.31
CA LEU A 195 16.25 -9.67 8.93
C LEU A 195 15.79 -9.61 10.40
N ALA A 196 14.64 -10.20 10.71
CA ALA A 196 14.08 -10.28 12.05
C ALA A 196 14.85 -11.24 12.96
N GLU A 197 15.34 -12.37 12.43
CA GLU A 197 16.19 -13.34 13.14
C GLU A 197 17.58 -12.77 13.48
N GLY A 198 18.06 -11.83 12.66
CA GLY A 198 19.32 -11.14 12.88
C GLY A 198 19.36 -10.27 14.15
N ASN A 199 20.57 -9.98 14.62
CA ASN A 199 20.81 -9.11 15.79
C ASN A 199 20.88 -7.60 15.47
N ARG A 200 20.69 -7.20 14.20
CA ARG A 200 20.94 -5.82 13.74
C ARG A 200 19.65 -5.01 13.66
N THR A 201 19.60 -3.76 14.14
CA THR A 201 18.37 -2.97 14.39
C THR A 201 17.41 -2.70 13.22
N GLU A 202 17.74 -3.09 11.99
CA GLU A 202 17.08 -2.71 10.74
C GLU A 202 15.65 -3.27 10.57
N ALA A 203 15.29 -4.45 11.11
CA ALA A 203 13.92 -5.00 10.98
C ALA A 203 12.81 -4.03 11.44
N VAL A 204 13.05 -3.19 12.46
CA VAL A 204 12.06 -2.19 12.90
C VAL A 204 12.08 -0.90 12.07
N HIS A 205 13.04 -0.78 11.17
CA HIS A 205 13.26 0.34 10.25
C HIS A 205 12.96 -0.04 8.80
N ASP A 206 12.60 -1.29 8.55
CA ASP A 206 12.37 -1.79 7.20
C ASP A 206 10.91 -1.60 6.79
N SER A 207 10.72 -0.91 5.67
CA SER A 207 9.39 -0.59 5.13
C SER A 207 8.64 -1.86 4.71
N GLU A 208 9.34 -2.89 4.26
CA GLU A 208 8.76 -4.16 3.84
C GLU A 208 8.31 -4.98 5.06
N THR A 209 9.14 -5.05 6.09
CA THR A 209 8.82 -5.66 7.39
C THR A 209 7.58 -5.02 8.02
N LEU A 210 7.46 -3.69 7.98
CA LEU A 210 6.27 -2.98 8.45
C LEU A 210 5.03 -3.34 7.63
N GLN A 211 5.15 -3.43 6.30
CA GLN A 211 4.02 -3.84 5.46
C GLN A 211 3.56 -5.27 5.77
N TYR A 212 4.47 -6.25 5.79
CA TYR A 212 4.12 -7.65 6.07
C TYR A 212 3.51 -7.81 7.46
N PHE A 213 4.10 -7.18 8.49
CA PHE A 213 3.51 -7.20 9.82
C PHE A 213 2.08 -6.65 9.83
N ALA A 214 1.85 -5.49 9.20
CA ALA A 214 0.53 -4.86 9.20
C ALA A 214 -0.50 -5.72 8.46
N LEU A 215 -0.13 -6.30 7.31
CA LEU A 215 -0.97 -7.19 6.52
C LEU A 215 -1.29 -8.49 7.25
N GLU A 216 -0.30 -9.13 7.89
CA GLU A 216 -0.50 -10.39 8.61
C GLU A 216 -1.36 -10.21 9.85
N VAL A 217 -1.11 -9.16 10.63
CA VAL A 217 -1.95 -8.84 11.79
C VAL A 217 -3.38 -8.59 11.34
N TYR A 218 -3.60 -7.78 10.29
CA TYR A 218 -4.96 -7.56 9.78
C TYR A 218 -5.61 -8.84 9.25
N ALA A 219 -4.85 -9.70 8.57
CA ALA A 219 -5.33 -11.00 8.14
C ALA A 219 -5.79 -11.85 9.35
N TYR A 220 -4.96 -11.92 10.40
CA TYR A 220 -5.19 -12.76 11.57
C TYR A 220 -6.27 -12.23 12.51
N ASP A 221 -6.32 -10.93 12.77
CA ASP A 221 -7.23 -10.33 13.76
C ASP A 221 -8.57 -9.91 13.13
N VAL A 222 -8.57 -9.49 11.86
CA VAL A 222 -9.75 -8.91 11.19
C VAL A 222 -10.31 -9.81 10.10
N ALA A 223 -9.50 -10.18 9.10
CA ALA A 223 -10.03 -10.85 7.90
C ALA A 223 -10.48 -12.28 8.18
N VAL A 224 -9.66 -13.06 8.88
CA VAL A 224 -9.96 -14.44 9.30
C VAL A 224 -9.56 -14.60 10.77
N PRO A 225 -10.39 -14.12 11.71
CA PRO A 225 -10.04 -14.01 13.14
C PRO A 225 -9.46 -15.31 13.74
N GLY A 226 -8.24 -15.21 14.27
CA GLY A 226 -7.52 -16.31 14.94
C GLY A 226 -6.88 -17.33 13.99
N VAL A 227 -6.97 -17.13 12.67
CA VAL A 227 -6.43 -18.06 11.66
C VAL A 227 -5.55 -17.33 10.64
N GLY A 228 -6.02 -16.20 10.10
CA GLY A 228 -5.34 -15.47 9.04
C GLY A 228 -5.24 -16.24 7.73
N CYS A 229 -4.26 -15.86 6.91
CA CYS A 229 -3.92 -16.49 5.63
C CYS A 229 -2.43 -16.34 5.35
N VAL A 230 -1.59 -16.73 6.31
CA VAL A 230 -0.12 -16.56 6.18
C VAL A 230 0.39 -17.24 4.91
N GLY A 231 -0.10 -18.43 4.59
CA GLY A 231 0.42 -19.25 3.48
C GLY A 231 1.40 -20.29 3.97
N ASP A 232 1.99 -21.02 3.02
CA ASP A 232 3.07 -21.95 3.30
C ASP A 232 4.40 -21.17 3.40
N GLU A 233 5.28 -21.60 4.29
CA GLU A 233 6.68 -21.18 4.31
C GLU A 233 7.37 -21.99 3.20
N GLU A 234 7.44 -21.46 1.98
CA GLU A 234 8.23 -22.11 0.93
C GLU A 234 9.71 -21.96 1.30
N ASP A 235 10.37 -23.11 1.55
CA ASP A 235 11.84 -23.24 1.56
C ASP A 235 12.34 -22.86 0.16
N HIS A 236 12.53 -21.57 -0.10
CA HIS A 236 13.16 -21.14 -1.34
C HIS A 236 14.67 -21.37 -1.21
N ASP A 237 15.10 -22.54 -1.68
CA ASP A 237 16.45 -22.71 -2.22
C ASP A 237 16.70 -21.53 -3.16
N HIS A 238 17.61 -20.64 -2.75
CA HIS A 238 18.00 -19.49 -3.55
C HIS A 238 18.43 -19.98 -4.94
N GLU A 239 17.64 -19.68 -5.99
CA GLU A 239 18.23 -19.40 -7.29
C GLU A 239 18.95 -18.04 -7.15
N HIS A 240 20.10 -18.08 -6.49
CA HIS A 240 21.13 -17.12 -6.78
C HIS A 240 21.48 -17.33 -8.25
N ASP A 241 21.24 -16.31 -9.08
CA ASP A 241 22.10 -16.07 -10.24
C ASP A 241 23.52 -15.82 -9.69
N ASP A 242 24.17 -16.89 -9.25
CA ASP A 242 25.60 -16.92 -9.10
C ASP A 242 26.14 -16.80 -10.53
N ASP A 243 26.71 -15.64 -10.83
CA ASP A 243 27.78 -15.55 -11.82
C ASP A 243 28.78 -16.67 -11.47
N GLU A 244 28.61 -17.82 -12.12
CA GLU A 244 29.50 -18.97 -12.04
C GLU A 244 30.84 -18.53 -12.64
N GLU A 245 31.67 -17.85 -11.83
CA GLU A 245 33.09 -17.74 -12.10
C GLU A 245 33.63 -19.16 -12.13
N ASP A 246 33.78 -19.70 -13.35
CA ASP A 246 34.40 -21.00 -13.69
C ASP A 246 35.54 -21.35 -12.72
N ILE A 247 35.23 -22.11 -11.66
CA ILE A 247 36.23 -22.64 -10.74
C ILE A 247 36.95 -23.76 -11.51
N PRO A 248 38.26 -23.64 -11.79
CA PRO A 248 38.98 -24.65 -12.55
C PRO A 248 38.87 -26.04 -11.90
N GLU A 249 38.86 -27.14 -12.68
CA GLU A 249 38.66 -28.52 -12.19
C GLU A 249 39.59 -28.96 -11.04
N ASN A 250 40.70 -28.24 -10.82
CA ASN A 250 41.64 -28.51 -9.75
C ASN A 250 41.44 -27.62 -8.50
N CYS A 251 40.39 -26.80 -8.43
CA CYS A 251 40.14 -25.87 -7.35
C CYS A 251 38.88 -26.23 -6.53
N HIS A 252 38.91 -25.95 -5.22
CA HIS A 252 37.75 -26.06 -4.32
C HIS A 252 37.78 -24.95 -3.27
N THR A 253 36.60 -24.55 -2.80
CA THR A 253 36.44 -23.47 -1.81
C THR A 253 36.10 -24.06 -0.44
N HIS A 254 36.67 -23.49 0.63
CA HIS A 254 36.34 -23.85 2.01
C HIS A 254 35.35 -22.85 2.63
N ASP A 255 34.71 -23.25 3.74
CA ASP A 255 33.88 -22.37 4.58
C ASP A 255 34.67 -21.11 4.96
N GLY A 256 34.30 -19.96 4.41
CA GLY A 256 35.04 -18.70 4.49
C GLY A 256 35.38 -18.07 3.12
N GLY A 257 35.03 -18.72 2.01
CA GLY A 257 35.19 -18.17 0.65
C GLY A 257 36.62 -18.22 0.10
N GLU A 258 37.52 -18.94 0.76
CA GLU A 258 38.92 -19.05 0.34
C GLU A 258 39.10 -20.19 -0.69
N LEU A 259 39.56 -19.83 -1.89
CA LEU A 259 39.75 -20.75 -3.03
C LEU A 259 41.11 -21.47 -2.95
N HIS A 260 41.12 -22.80 -3.03
CA HIS A 260 42.32 -23.63 -2.99
C HIS A 260 42.44 -24.52 -4.23
N CYS A 261 43.54 -24.40 -4.98
CA CYS A 261 43.81 -25.15 -6.20
C CYS A 261 44.97 -26.15 -6.04
N ILE A 262 44.76 -27.40 -6.45
CA ILE A 262 45.68 -28.56 -6.34
C ILE A 262 46.55 -28.72 -7.59
#